data_AF-A0A0F6SGU2-F1
#
_entry.id   AF-A0A0F6SGU2-F1
#
_cell.length_a   1.000
_cell.length_b   1.000
_cell.length_c   1.000
_cell.angle_alpha   90.00
_cell.angle_beta   90.00
_cell.angle_gamma   90.00
#
_symmetry.space_group_name_H-M   'P 1'
#
loop_
_entity.id
_entity.type
_entity.pdbx_description
1 polymer ?
#
loop_
_entity_poly.entity_id
_entity_poly.type
_entity_poly.pdbx_seq_one_letter_code
_entity_poly.pdbx_strand_id
1 'polypeptide(L)'
;MDRPDELDCLTCGACCRTGHDGRILVPAEDIVRWRRSGRDDVAEQLQPGHFGEMAFATDDHGACVHLGTPGAPNACAIYEIRGTTCREFERGSWQCLEFRRDHGIDPRA
;
A
#
# COMPACT_ATOMS: atom_id res chain seq x y z
N MET A 1 -7.23 -24.04 -2.91
CA MET A 1 -7.93 -22.79 -3.25
C MET A 1 -7.81 -21.92 -2.02
N ASP A 2 -6.86 -20.98 -2.00
CA ASP A 2 -6.85 -20.01 -0.90
C ASP A 2 -8.14 -19.18 -0.98
N ARG A 3 -8.89 -19.17 0.10
CA ARG A 3 -10.07 -18.31 0.26
C ARG A 3 -9.60 -16.87 0.42
N PRO A 4 -10.37 -15.85 0.01
CA PRO A 4 -10.00 -14.45 0.23
C PRO A 4 -9.65 -14.11 1.68
N ASP A 5 -10.21 -14.86 2.64
CA ASP A 5 -9.94 -14.77 4.08
C ASP A 5 -8.56 -15.30 4.50
N GLU A 6 -7.86 -16.05 3.64
CA GLU A 6 -6.50 -16.57 3.88
C GLU A 6 -5.41 -15.65 3.30
N LEU A 7 -5.79 -14.65 2.49
CA LEU A 7 -4.87 -13.68 1.92
C LEU A 7 -4.57 -12.54 2.91
N ASP A 8 -3.33 -12.49 3.37
CA ASP A 8 -2.87 -11.45 4.29
C ASP A 8 -1.95 -10.42 3.60
N CYS A 9 -2.36 -9.15 3.67
CA CYS A 9 -1.57 -8.03 3.17
C CYS A 9 -0.25 -7.85 3.94
N LEU A 10 -0.23 -8.19 5.23
CA LEU A 10 0.94 -8.09 6.10
C LEU A 10 2.02 -9.13 5.77
N THR A 11 1.67 -10.17 5.00
CA THR A 11 2.61 -11.22 4.59
C THR A 11 3.03 -11.12 3.14
N CYS A 12 2.21 -10.56 2.25
CA CYS A 12 2.55 -10.49 0.82
C CYS A 12 3.16 -9.16 0.37
N GLY A 13 2.67 -8.02 0.85
CA GLY A 13 3.14 -6.69 0.41
C GLY A 13 3.10 -6.46 -1.11
N ALA A 14 2.29 -7.21 -1.87
CA ALA A 14 2.36 -7.25 -3.33
C ALA A 14 2.03 -5.89 -3.96
N CYS A 15 0.86 -5.33 -3.65
CA CYS A 15 0.46 -4.01 -4.18
C CYS A 15 1.35 -2.87 -3.67
N CYS A 16 2.00 -3.03 -2.51
CA CYS A 16 2.93 -2.03 -1.98
C CYS A 16 4.21 -1.93 -2.81
N ARG A 17 4.56 -2.94 -3.61
CA ARG A 17 5.75 -2.93 -4.49
C ARG A 17 5.48 -2.39 -5.89
N THR A 18 4.26 -1.94 -6.16
CA THR A 18 3.82 -1.48 -7.48
C THR A 18 3.59 0.04 -7.53
N GLY A 19 4.13 0.80 -6.56
CA GLY A 19 3.83 2.22 -6.38
C GLY A 19 4.68 3.20 -7.20
N HIS A 20 5.62 2.70 -8.01
CA HIS A 20 6.70 3.49 -8.65
C HIS A 20 6.22 4.70 -9.47
N ASP A 21 4.96 4.70 -9.87
CA ASP A 21 4.30 5.67 -10.74
C ASP A 21 3.44 6.70 -9.99
N GLY A 22 3.39 6.66 -8.65
CA GLY A 22 2.51 7.54 -7.88
C GLY A 22 1.02 7.25 -8.12
N ARG A 23 0.65 6.02 -8.48
CA ARG A 23 -0.75 5.58 -8.66
C ARG A 23 -1.44 5.16 -7.36
N ILE A 24 -0.69 4.97 -6.27
CA ILE A 24 -1.28 4.75 -4.95
C ILE A 24 -1.69 6.10 -4.36
N LEU A 25 -2.77 6.66 -4.92
CA LEU A 25 -3.28 7.97 -4.59
C LEU A 25 -3.73 8.06 -3.13
N VAL A 26 -3.61 9.24 -2.56
CA VAL A 26 -4.01 9.59 -1.21
C VAL A 26 -5.03 10.73 -1.30
N PRO A 27 -6.33 10.44 -1.11
CA PRO A 27 -7.36 11.46 -1.04
C PRO A 27 -7.04 12.51 0.03
N ALA A 28 -7.39 13.78 -0.23
CA ALA A 28 -7.17 14.87 0.72
C ALA A 28 -7.77 14.61 2.13
N GLU A 29 -8.86 13.83 2.20
CA GLU A 29 -9.50 13.42 3.45
C GLU A 29 -8.59 12.57 4.34
N ASP A 30 -7.74 11.72 3.76
CA ASP A 30 -6.74 10.94 4.51
C ASP A 30 -5.69 11.84 5.12
N ILE A 31 -5.22 12.84 4.36
CA ILE A 31 -4.24 13.83 4.81
C ILE A 31 -4.78 14.60 6.01
N VAL A 32 -6.03 15.09 5.91
CA VAL A 32 -6.70 15.79 7.00
C VAL A 32 -6.87 14.89 8.22
N ARG A 33 -7.26 13.62 8.02
CA ARG A 33 -7.41 12.64 9.10
C ARG A 33 -6.09 12.37 9.83
N TRP A 34 -4.98 12.18 9.10
CA TRP A 34 -3.67 11.94 9.71
C TRP A 34 -3.19 13.15 10.52
N ARG A 35 -3.28 14.36 9.97
CA ARG A 35 -2.93 15.59 10.71
C ARG A 35 -3.77 15.75 11.98
N ARG A 36 -5.08 15.49 11.91
CA ARG A 36 -5.98 15.56 13.09
C ARG A 36 -5.65 14.51 14.16
N SER A 37 -5.03 13.39 13.78
CA SER A 37 -4.62 12.33 14.70
C SER A 37 -3.16 12.44 15.14
N GLY A 38 -2.47 13.54 14.82
CA GLY A 38 -1.06 13.76 15.15
C GLY A 38 -0.10 12.88 14.37
N ARG A 39 -0.52 12.40 13.18
CA ARG A 39 0.28 11.59 12.25
C ARG A 39 0.79 12.42 11.09
N ASP A 40 1.32 13.60 11.41
CA ASP A 40 1.97 14.49 10.43
C ASP A 40 3.14 13.79 9.74
N ASP A 41 3.81 12.86 10.44
CA ASP A 41 4.88 12.01 9.91
C ASP A 41 4.45 11.25 8.64
N VAL A 42 3.21 10.77 8.57
CA VAL A 42 2.69 10.06 7.38
C VAL A 42 2.32 11.05 6.27
N ALA A 43 1.71 12.19 6.65
CA ALA A 43 1.27 13.21 5.70
C ALA A 43 2.45 13.92 5.00
N GLU A 44 3.57 14.08 5.69
CA GLU A 44 4.80 14.71 5.17
C GLU A 44 5.60 13.79 4.25
N GLN A 45 5.40 12.47 4.34
CA GLN A 45 6.05 11.47 3.49
C GLN A 45 5.32 11.23 2.15
N LEU A 46 4.35 12.07 1.78
CA LEU A 46 3.65 11.94 0.51
C LEU A 46 4.44 12.58 -0.64
N GLN A 47 4.23 12.06 -1.84
CA GLN A 47 4.79 12.60 -3.08
C GLN A 47 3.67 13.10 -4.01
N PRO A 48 3.96 13.99 -4.98
CA PRO A 48 3.01 14.31 -6.04
C PRO A 48 2.59 13.04 -6.79
N GLY A 49 1.28 12.83 -6.91
CA GLY A 49 0.68 11.72 -7.63
C GLY A 49 0.11 12.15 -8.98
N HIS A 50 -0.63 11.23 -9.61
CA HIS A 50 -1.36 11.52 -10.82
C HIS A 50 -2.56 12.47 -10.57
N PHE A 51 -2.96 13.19 -11.61
CA PHE A 51 -4.16 14.06 -11.62
C PHE A 51 -4.14 15.21 -10.59
N GLY A 52 -2.96 15.61 -10.11
CA GLY A 52 -2.82 16.69 -9.13
C GLY A 52 -3.13 16.27 -7.70
N GLU A 53 -3.39 14.98 -7.46
CA GLU A 53 -3.53 14.40 -6.14
C GLU A 53 -2.17 14.09 -5.51
N MET A 54 -2.15 13.81 -4.21
CA MET A 54 -0.98 13.24 -3.56
C MET A 54 -0.99 11.71 -3.70
N ALA A 55 0.17 11.09 -3.59
CA ALA A 55 0.34 9.64 -3.55
C ALA A 55 1.30 9.24 -2.44
N PHE A 56 1.24 7.97 -2.03
CA PHE A 56 2.28 7.43 -1.16
C PHE A 56 3.65 7.52 -1.84
N ALA A 57 4.66 7.99 -1.12
CA ALA A 57 6.03 7.97 -1.62
C ALA A 57 6.53 6.54 -1.81
N THR A 58 7.48 6.39 -2.72
CA THR A 58 8.18 5.14 -2.98
C THR A 58 9.68 5.28 -2.80
N ASP A 59 10.33 4.16 -2.45
CA ASP A 59 11.77 4.03 -2.47
C ASP A 59 12.33 3.90 -3.90
N ASP A 60 13.65 3.78 -4.01
CA ASP A 60 14.37 3.61 -5.29
C ASP A 60 13.99 2.31 -6.04
N HIS A 61 13.34 1.37 -5.37
CA HIS A 61 12.84 0.12 -5.94
C HIS A 61 11.35 0.20 -6.34
N GLY A 62 10.70 1.37 -6.15
CA GLY A 62 9.29 1.57 -6.47
C GLY A 62 8.33 0.99 -5.43
N ALA A 63 8.82 0.60 -4.25
CA ALA A 63 8.00 0.14 -3.15
C ALA A 63 7.58 1.29 -2.24
N CYS A 64 6.36 1.25 -1.73
CA CYS A 64 5.84 2.21 -0.75
C CYS A 64 6.81 2.33 0.43
N VAL A 65 7.14 3.55 0.85
CA VAL A 65 8.08 3.82 1.96
C VAL A 65 7.64 3.24 3.31
N HIS A 66 6.37 2.88 3.45
CA HIS A 66 5.84 2.22 4.65
C HIS A 66 5.86 0.68 4.56
N LEU A 67 6.41 0.10 3.49
CA LEU A 67 6.53 -1.34 3.34
C LEU A 67 7.73 -1.87 4.14
N GLY A 68 7.46 -2.76 5.09
CA GLY A 68 8.44 -3.44 5.89
C GLY A 68 8.49 -2.93 7.34
N THR A 69 8.64 -3.88 8.27
CA THR A 69 8.98 -3.62 9.66
C THR A 69 10.15 -4.52 10.08
N PRO A 70 10.85 -4.23 11.19
CA PRO A 70 11.90 -5.12 11.69
C PRO A 70 11.39 -6.56 11.88
N GLY A 71 11.94 -7.50 11.11
CA GLY A 71 11.55 -8.91 11.14
C GLY A 71 10.37 -9.30 10.25
N ALA A 72 9.66 -8.34 9.63
CA ALA A 72 8.57 -8.61 8.70
C ALA A 72 8.65 -7.66 7.48
N PRO A 73 9.43 -8.02 6.43
CA PRO A 73 9.70 -7.14 5.29
C PRO A 73 8.46 -6.83 4.43
N ASN A 74 7.36 -7.54 4.64
CA ASN A 74 6.12 -7.38 3.89
C ASN A 74 5.02 -6.70 4.71
N ALA A 75 5.26 -6.43 5.99
CA ALA A 75 4.28 -5.82 6.87
C ALA A 75 4.25 -4.30 6.66
N CYS A 76 3.06 -3.73 6.51
CA CYS A 76 2.88 -2.28 6.41
C CYS A 76 3.08 -1.63 7.78
N ALA A 77 4.01 -0.69 7.90
CA ALA A 77 4.30 0.02 9.14
C ALA A 77 3.14 0.91 9.65
N ILE A 78 2.20 1.26 8.78
CA ILE A 78 1.05 2.11 9.08
C ILE A 78 -0.30 1.38 8.94
N TYR A 79 -0.32 0.04 9.02
CA TYR A 79 -1.46 -0.79 8.64
C TYR A 79 -2.81 -0.37 9.25
N GLU A 80 -2.83 -0.01 10.53
CA GLU A 80 -4.04 0.40 11.27
C GLU A 80 -4.62 1.73 10.77
N ILE A 81 -3.74 2.66 10.37
CA ILE A 81 -4.12 4.00 9.92
C ILE A 81 -4.02 4.18 8.41
N ARG A 82 -3.93 3.08 7.66
CA ARG A 82 -3.78 3.08 6.20
C ARG A 82 -4.74 4.01 5.50
N GLY A 83 -4.29 4.56 4.37
CA GLY A 83 -5.11 5.42 3.51
C GLY A 83 -6.34 4.68 2.96
N THR A 84 -7.32 5.46 2.52
CA THR A 84 -8.57 4.99 1.92
C THR A 84 -8.30 4.07 0.74
N THR A 85 -7.41 4.45 -0.18
CA THR A 85 -6.99 3.61 -1.32
C THR A 85 -6.52 2.23 -0.89
N CYS A 86 -5.73 2.12 0.19
CA CYS A 86 -5.26 0.84 0.71
C CYS A 86 -6.34 0.07 1.48
N ARG A 87 -7.29 0.77 2.10
CA ARG A 87 -8.37 0.17 2.90
C ARG A 87 -9.48 -0.41 2.03
N GLU A 88 -9.80 0.28 0.94
CA GLU A 88 -10.86 -0.11 0.00
C GLU A 88 -10.37 -1.12 -1.04
N PHE A 89 -9.06 -1.27 -1.21
CA PHE A 89 -8.50 -2.27 -2.11
C PHE A 89 -8.88 -3.69 -1.65
N GLU A 90 -9.74 -4.34 -2.44
CA GLU A 90 -10.27 -5.65 -2.12
C GLU A 90 -9.20 -6.75 -2.25
N ARG A 91 -8.94 -7.42 -1.13
CA ARG A 91 -8.01 -8.56 -1.08
C ARG A 91 -8.57 -9.72 -1.90
N GLY A 92 -7.75 -10.28 -2.79
CA GLY A 92 -8.17 -11.36 -3.68
C GLY A 92 -9.00 -10.91 -4.89
N SER A 93 -9.20 -9.61 -5.08
CA SER A 93 -9.65 -9.05 -6.36
C SER A 93 -8.72 -9.46 -7.51
N TRP A 94 -9.18 -9.33 -8.74
CA TRP A 94 -8.39 -9.65 -9.93
C TRP A 94 -7.06 -8.88 -9.94
N GLN A 95 -7.08 -7.58 -9.64
CA GLN A 95 -5.89 -6.73 -9.53
C GLN A 95 -4.96 -7.21 -8.41
N CYS A 96 -5.50 -7.62 -7.25
CA CYS A 96 -4.69 -8.18 -6.17
C CYS A 96 -3.94 -9.44 -6.63
N LEU A 97 -4.61 -10.31 -7.39
CA LEU A 97 -4.00 -11.54 -7.92
C LEU A 97 -2.95 -11.23 -8.99
N GLU A 98 -3.17 -10.22 -9.84
CA GLU A 98 -2.15 -9.78 -10.81
C GLU A 98 -0.88 -9.29 -10.13
N PHE A 99 -0.98 -8.38 -9.16
CA PHE A 99 0.21 -7.91 -8.43
C PHE A 99 0.95 -9.07 -7.74
N ARG A 100 0.22 -10.06 -7.22
CA ARG A 100 0.84 -11.26 -6.63
C ARG A 100 1.59 -12.08 -7.68
N ARG A 101 1.08 -12.20 -8.91
CA ARG A 101 1.77 -12.90 -10.00
C ARG A 101 3.01 -12.16 -10.46
N ASP A 102 2.91 -10.84 -10.63
CA ASP A 102 4.03 -9.99 -11.05
C ASP A 102 5.21 -10.08 -10.07
N HIS A 103 4.92 -10.30 -8.79
CA HIS A 103 5.92 -10.46 -7.73
C HIS A 103 6.21 -11.93 -7.36
N GLY A 104 5.69 -12.92 -8.09
CA GLY A 104 5.96 -14.35 -7.85
C GLY A 104 5.40 -14.90 -6.52
N ILE A 105 4.36 -14.27 -5.97
CA ILE A 105 3.72 -14.60 -4.69
C ILE A 105 2.47 -15.46 -4.89
N ASP A 106 1.90 -15.51 -6.11
CA ASP A 106 0.73 -16.35 -6.40
C ASP A 106 1.14 -17.83 -6.41
N PRO A 107 0.57 -18.68 -5.52
CA PRO A 107 0.86 -20.12 -5.51
C PRO A 107 0.32 -20.87 -6.75
N ARG A 108 -0.37 -20.17 -7.66
CA ARG A 108 -0.85 -20.70 -8.94
C ARG A 108 0.06 -20.36 -10.14
N ALA A 109 1.15 -19.63 -9.91
CA ALA A 109 2.14 -19.30 -10.94
C ALA A 109 3.09 -20.47 -11.22
#